data_AF-A0A0C2YMV8-F1
#
_entry.id   AF-A0A0C2YMV8-F1
#
_cell.length_a   1.000
_cell.length_b   1.000
_cell.length_c   1.000
_cell.angle_alpha   90.00
_cell.angle_beta   90.00
_cell.angle_gamma   90.00
#
_symmetry.space_group_name_H-M   'P 1'
#
loop_
_entity.id
_entity.type
_entity.pdbx_description
1 polymer ?
#
loop_
_entity_poly.entity_id
_entity_poly.type
_entity_poly.pdbx_seq_one_letter_code
_entity_poly.pdbx_strand_id
1 'polypeptide(L)'
;MATPHRQELLDFQMNDSNFLKMVRMPLVLRKKLRAAQKGLASVKESFMELDNGVPSELQQKWVEEEIMALADRILDPKAMDIFEVQLKRGED
;
A
#
# COMPACT_ATOMS: atom_id res chain seq x y z
N MET A 1 -33.80 18.91 25.35
CA MET A 1 -33.58 17.55 25.88
C MET A 1 -33.58 16.50 24.74
N ALA A 2 -32.69 16.62 23.74
CA ALA A 2 -32.68 15.70 22.57
C ALA A 2 -31.27 15.28 22.11
N THR A 3 -30.24 15.90 22.67
CA THR A 3 -28.82 15.66 22.36
C THR A 3 -28.27 14.35 22.93
N PRO A 4 -28.60 13.93 24.17
CA PRO A 4 -28.07 12.67 24.74
C PRO A 4 -28.49 11.43 23.95
N HIS A 5 -29.77 11.32 23.60
CA HIS A 5 -30.28 10.18 22.84
C HIS A 5 -29.74 10.10 21.40
N ARG A 6 -29.39 11.23 20.80
CA ARG A 6 -28.73 11.23 19.48
C ARG A 6 -27.31 10.69 19.58
N GLN A 7 -26.58 11.02 20.64
CA GLN A 7 -25.23 10.52 20.87
C GLN A 7 -25.23 9.01 21.12
N GLU A 8 -26.11 8.53 22.01
CA GLU A 8 -26.24 7.10 22.31
C GLU A 8 -26.56 6.27 21.07
N LEU A 9 -27.43 6.77 20.18
CA LEU A 9 -27.77 6.12 18.93
C LEU A 9 -26.58 6.06 17.97
N LEU A 10 -25.83 7.17 17.84
CA LEU A 10 -24.64 7.21 17.00
C LEU A 10 -23.55 6.26 17.52
N ASP A 11 -23.32 6.24 18.82
CA ASP A 11 -22.32 5.35 19.44
C ASP A 11 -22.70 3.88 19.26
N PHE A 12 -23.99 3.54 19.39
CA PHE A 12 -24.48 2.19 19.11
C PHE A 12 -24.26 1.78 17.65
N GLN A 13 -24.62 2.66 16.70
CA GLN A 13 -24.42 2.41 15.26
C GLN A 13 -22.93 2.30 14.89
N MET A 14 -22.10 3.16 15.46
CA MET A 14 -20.65 3.13 15.25
C MET A 14 -20.03 1.84 15.81
N ASN A 15 -20.43 1.41 17.01
CA ASN A 15 -19.95 0.18 17.61
C ASN A 15 -20.36 -1.06 16.82
N ASP A 16 -21.60 -1.14 16.35
CA ASP A 16 -22.06 -2.24 15.49
C ASP A 16 -21.29 -2.28 14.16
N SER A 17 -21.12 -1.13 13.50
CA SER A 17 -20.30 -1.01 12.29
C SER A 17 -18.84 -1.42 12.53
N ASN A 18 -18.24 -1.00 13.65
CA ASN A 18 -16.87 -1.35 14.01
C ASN A 18 -16.73 -2.85 14.27
N PHE A 19 -17.69 -3.46 14.97
CA PHE A 19 -17.75 -4.90 15.20
C PHE A 19 -17.85 -5.67 13.88
N LEU A 20 -18.75 -5.26 12.99
CA LEU A 20 -18.90 -5.89 11.67
C LEU A 20 -17.63 -5.75 10.82
N LYS A 21 -16.97 -4.59 10.85
CA LYS A 21 -15.68 -4.37 10.19
C LYS A 21 -14.61 -5.30 10.76
N MET A 22 -14.51 -5.41 12.08
CA MET A 22 -13.55 -6.28 12.75
C MET A 22 -13.76 -7.76 12.40
N VAL A 23 -15.00 -8.22 12.30
CA VAL A 23 -15.31 -9.61 11.92
C VAL A 23 -15.05 -9.87 10.42
N ARG A 24 -15.37 -8.89 9.55
CA ARG A 24 -15.23 -9.06 8.09
C ARG A 24 -13.81 -8.83 7.59
N MET A 25 -13.04 -7.96 8.24
CA MET A 25 -11.68 -7.60 7.81
C MET A 25 -10.75 -8.81 7.70
N PRO A 26 -10.66 -9.74 8.67
CA PRO A 26 -9.85 -10.95 8.54
C PRO A 26 -10.22 -11.81 7.33
N LEU A 27 -11.52 -11.92 7.00
CA LEU A 27 -11.98 -12.68 5.84
C LEU A 27 -11.55 -12.03 4.53
N VAL A 28 -11.71 -10.71 4.43
CA VAL A 28 -11.28 -9.93 3.26
C VAL A 28 -9.77 -10.00 3.10
N LEU A 29 -9.01 -9.81 4.19
CA LEU A 29 -7.55 -9.91 4.19
C LEU A 29 -7.09 -11.32 3.77
N ARG A 30 -7.71 -12.37 4.30
CA ARG A 30 -7.41 -13.75 3.90
C ARG A 30 -7.69 -13.99 2.41
N LYS A 31 -8.79 -13.45 1.87
CA LYS A 31 -9.11 -13.56 0.45
C LYS A 31 -8.07 -12.82 -0.42
N LYS A 32 -7.71 -11.59 -0.04
CA LYS A 32 -6.67 -10.80 -0.71
C LYS A 32 -5.32 -11.51 -0.66
N LEU A 33 -4.93 -12.05 0.50
CA LEU A 33 -3.69 -12.80 0.66
C LEU A 33 -3.65 -14.03 -0.25
N ARG A 34 -4.72 -14.84 -0.29
CA ARG A 34 -4.79 -16.00 -1.19
C ARG A 34 -4.71 -15.60 -2.66
N ALA A 35 -5.38 -14.51 -3.05
CA ALA A 35 -5.30 -14.00 -4.41
C ALA A 35 -3.87 -13.57 -4.77
N ALA A 36 -3.21 -12.82 -3.89
CA ALA A 36 -1.81 -12.42 -4.05
C ALA A 36 -0.87 -13.63 -4.13
N GLN A 37 -1.04 -14.62 -3.25
CA GLN A 37 -0.25 -15.86 -3.26
C GLN A 37 -0.40 -16.64 -4.56
N LYS A 38 -1.61 -16.72 -5.12
CA LYS A 38 -1.84 -17.36 -6.42
C LYS A 38 -1.14 -16.63 -7.56
N GLY A 39 -1.13 -15.30 -7.53
CA GLY A 39 -0.44 -14.47 -8.53
C GLY A 39 1.09 -14.46 -8.36
N LEU A 40 1.60 -14.76 -7.17
CA LEU A 40 3.01 -14.60 -6.83
C LEU A 40 3.95 -15.35 -7.78
N ALA A 41 3.65 -16.62 -8.09
CA ALA A 41 4.53 -17.41 -8.94
C ALA A 41 4.66 -16.82 -10.36
N SER A 42 3.52 -16.43 -10.95
CA SER A 42 3.48 -15.84 -12.29
C SER A 42 4.12 -14.45 -12.33
N VAL A 43 3.87 -13.63 -11.31
CA VAL A 43 4.46 -12.27 -11.25
C VAL A 43 5.95 -12.33 -10.99
N LYS A 44 6.42 -13.27 -10.16
CA LYS A 44 7.84 -13.40 -9.81
C LYS A 44 8.70 -13.67 -11.04
N GLU A 45 8.25 -14.55 -11.94
CA GLU A 45 8.98 -14.86 -13.17
C GLU A 45 9.07 -13.62 -14.08
N SER A 46 7.93 -12.98 -14.38
CA SER A 46 7.91 -11.75 -15.18
C SER A 46 8.73 -10.61 -14.54
N PHE A 47 8.77 -10.54 -13.22
CA PHE A 47 9.56 -9.54 -12.50
C PHE A 47 11.06 -9.82 -12.64
N MET A 48 11.49 -11.09 -12.46
CA MET A 48 12.90 -11.46 -12.63
C MET A 48 13.37 -11.23 -14.07
N GLU A 49 12.52 -11.48 -15.08
CA GLU A 49 12.84 -11.16 -16.48
C GLU A 49 13.13 -9.67 -16.68
N LEU A 50 12.30 -8.80 -16.09
CA LEU A 50 12.49 -7.34 -16.15
C LEU A 50 13.75 -6.91 -15.38
N ASP A 51 13.93 -7.43 -14.17
CA ASP A 51 15.04 -7.10 -13.29
C ASP A 51 16.40 -7.54 -13.86
N ASN A 52 16.47 -8.72 -14.49
CA ASN A 52 17.66 -9.20 -15.21
C ASN A 52 18.03 -8.32 -16.42
N GLY A 53 17.07 -7.56 -16.96
CA GLY A 53 17.32 -6.59 -18.03
C GLY A 53 17.96 -5.29 -17.54
N VAL A 54 18.02 -5.07 -16.23
CA VAL A 54 18.57 -3.86 -15.62
C VAL A 54 20.05 -4.04 -15.31
N PRO A 55 20.93 -3.07 -15.63
CA PRO A 55 22.32 -3.11 -15.20
C PRO A 55 22.46 -3.18 -13.68
N SER A 56 23.34 -4.04 -13.17
CA SER A 56 23.49 -4.28 -11.72
C SER A 56 23.83 -3.02 -10.92
N GLU A 57 24.59 -2.08 -11.51
CA GLU A 57 24.90 -0.78 -10.88
C GLU A 57 23.65 0.07 -10.64
N LEU A 58 22.71 0.06 -11.60
CA LEU A 58 21.46 0.80 -11.49
C LEU A 58 20.52 0.16 -10.47
N GLN A 59 20.49 -1.17 -10.45
CA GLN A 59 19.73 -1.94 -9.46
C GLN A 59 20.20 -1.61 -8.03
N GLN A 60 21.51 -1.64 -7.77
CA GLN A 60 22.07 -1.28 -6.46
C GLN A 60 21.72 0.13 -6.05
N LYS A 61 21.84 1.09 -6.98
CA LYS A 61 21.49 2.48 -6.73
C LYS A 61 20.03 2.64 -6.31
N TRP A 62 19.09 2.01 -7.02
CA TRP A 62 17.67 2.09 -6.66
C TRP A 62 17.35 1.44 -5.31
N VAL A 63 18.02 0.33 -4.98
CA VAL A 63 17.87 -0.30 -3.65
C VAL A 63 18.35 0.63 -2.55
N GLU A 64 19.47 1.32 -2.73
CA GLU A 64 19.97 2.31 -1.77
C GLU A 64 19.01 3.50 -1.62
N GLU A 65 18.52 4.05 -2.74
CA GLU A 65 17.53 5.14 -2.75
C GLU A 65 16.24 4.72 -2.02
N GLU A 66 15.74 3.50 -2.26
CA GLU A 66 14.57 2.96 -1.56
C GLU A 66 14.80 2.85 -0.05
N ILE A 67 15.93 2.31 0.37
CA ILE A 67 16.27 2.15 1.79
C ILE A 67 16.32 3.52 2.48
N MET A 68 16.98 4.50 1.87
CA MET A 68 17.07 5.86 2.42
C MET A 68 15.70 6.52 2.49
N ALA A 69 14.91 6.46 1.43
CA ALA A 69 13.56 7.03 1.40
C ALA A 69 12.65 6.45 2.49
N LEU A 70 12.69 5.12 2.68
CA LEU A 70 11.88 4.46 3.70
C LEU A 70 12.33 4.79 5.12
N ALA A 71 13.63 5.01 5.34
CA ALA A 71 14.16 5.45 6.63
C ALA A 71 13.72 6.89 6.95
N ASP A 72 13.79 7.78 5.96
CA ASP A 72 13.57 9.21 6.14
C ASP A 72 12.11 9.64 6.04
N ARG A 73 11.19 8.76 5.59
CA ARG A 73 9.77 9.06 5.34
C ARG A 73 9.02 9.78 6.47
N ILE A 74 9.44 9.63 7.72
CA ILE A 74 8.80 10.27 8.89
C ILE A 74 9.32 11.71 9.06
N LEU A 75 10.61 11.93 8.77
CA LEU A 75 11.30 13.20 8.97
C LEU A 75 11.15 14.12 7.75
N ASP A 76 11.21 13.53 6.55
CA ASP A 76 10.99 14.23 5.29
C ASP A 76 9.94 13.47 4.45
N PRO A 77 8.69 13.98 4.40
CA PRO A 77 7.65 13.41 3.55
C PRO A 77 8.04 13.37 2.06
N LYS A 78 8.92 14.29 1.60
CA LYS A 78 9.39 14.33 0.21
C LYS A 78 10.37 13.22 -0.13
N ALA A 79 10.93 12.54 0.87
CA ALA A 79 11.79 11.38 0.62
C ALA A 79 11.05 10.27 -0.15
N MET A 80 9.72 10.23 -0.06
CA MET A 80 8.88 9.27 -0.80
C MET A 80 8.63 9.66 -2.26
N ASP A 81 9.07 10.84 -2.71
CA ASP A 81 8.86 11.34 -4.08
C ASP A 81 9.60 10.47 -5.12
N ILE A 82 10.56 9.62 -4.69
CA ILE A 82 11.23 8.64 -5.56
C ILE A 82 10.25 7.64 -6.21
N PHE A 83 9.07 7.43 -5.61
CA PHE A 83 8.02 6.56 -6.14
C PHE A 83 7.05 7.29 -7.08
N GLU A 84 7.17 8.62 -7.21
CA GLU A 84 6.35 9.38 -8.14
C GLU A 84 6.81 9.16 -9.57
N VAL A 85 5.88 8.69 -10.41
CA VAL A 85 6.15 8.51 -11.84
C VAL A 85 6.11 9.87 -12.52
N GLN A 86 7.28 10.44 -12.83
CA GLN A 86 7.37 11.65 -13.64
C GLN A 86 7.21 11.32 -15.12
N LEU A 87 5.96 11.28 -15.58
CA LEU A 87 5.66 11.23 -17.00
C LEU A 87 5.94 12.60 -17.62
N LYS A 88 7.06 12.72 -18.35
CA LYS A 88 7.23 13.87 -19.24
C LYS A 88 6.17 13.79 -20.33
N ARG A 89 5.35 14.83 -20.45
CA ARG A 89 4.39 14.97 -21.54
C ARG A 89 5.18 14.90 -22.86
N GLY A 90 4.79 14.00 -23.75
CA GLY A 90 5.43 13.86 -25.06
C GLY A 90 5.51 15.22 -25.75
N GLU A 91 6.71 15.61 -26.15
CA GLU A 91 6.88 16.63 -27.18
C GLU A 91 6.50 15.94 -28.50
N ASP A 92 5.33 16.32 -29.02
CA ASP A 92 4.84 15.94 -30.36
C ASP A 92 5.67 16.61 -31.47
#